data_AF-A0A0F8Z6U2-F1
#
_entry.id   AF-A0A0F8Z6U2-F1
#
_cell.length_a   1.000
_cell.length_b   1.000
_cell.length_c   1.000
_cell.angle_alpha   90.00
_cell.angle_beta   90.00
_cell.angle_gamma   90.00
#
_symmetry.space_group_name_H-M   'P 1'
#
loop_
_entity.id
_entity.type
_entity.pdbx_description
1 polymer ?
#
loop_
_entity_poly.entity_id
_entity_poly.type
_entity_poly.pdbx_seq_one_letter_code
_entity_poly.pdbx_strand_id
1 'polypeptide(L)'
;MFENFLGNLKQKFQDHLNRKEEEKREMEKMQREIDFERKRVFQDEFKKNALKIAVGQAKKDAANKSGLQKLRSLNRLRRLNEPNATDPGNFFANFSAYTQRNLAKREENLKRTQAMREEAKRIREEDMKKRMEQRQNRTPSMVR
;
A
#
# COMPACT_ATOMS: atom_id res chain seq x y z
N MET A 1 75.18 -25.59 -7.01
CA MET A 1 74.81 -24.15 -7.02
C MET A 1 73.76 -23.77 -8.06
N PHE A 2 73.67 -24.45 -9.22
CA PHE A 2 72.67 -24.16 -10.26
C PHE A 2 71.22 -24.52 -9.90
N GLU A 3 71.00 -25.54 -9.06
CA GLU A 3 69.65 -25.97 -8.65
C GLU A 3 68.89 -24.91 -7.83
N ASN A 4 69.59 -24.18 -6.95
CA ASN A 4 68.98 -23.11 -6.15
C ASN A 4 68.56 -21.90 -7.00
N PHE A 5 69.20 -21.68 -8.15
CA PHE A 5 68.90 -20.55 -9.04
C PHE A 5 67.67 -20.82 -9.90
N LEU A 6 67.53 -22.04 -10.41
CA LEU A 6 66.34 -22.49 -11.14
C LEU A 6 65.12 -22.61 -10.22
N GLY A 7 65.31 -23.07 -8.98
CA GLY A 7 64.27 -23.07 -7.95
C GLY A 7 63.73 -21.67 -7.66
N ASN A 8 64.62 -20.69 -7.43
CA ASN A 8 64.24 -19.30 -7.21
C ASN A 8 63.54 -18.65 -8.42
N LEU A 9 63.96 -18.98 -9.64
CA LEU A 9 63.29 -18.47 -10.86
C LEU A 9 61.88 -19.05 -11.00
N LYS A 10 61.72 -20.35 -10.76
CA LYS A 10 60.43 -21.03 -10.84
C LYS A 10 59.47 -20.51 -9.78
N GLN A 11 59.95 -20.30 -8.56
CA GLN A 11 59.16 -19.76 -7.46
C GLN A 11 58.70 -18.32 -7.72
N LYS A 12 59.59 -17.45 -8.24
CA LYS A 12 59.20 -16.08 -8.68
C LYS A 12 58.17 -16.09 -9.81
N PHE A 13 58.27 -17.03 -10.75
CA PHE A 13 57.32 -17.16 -11.84
C PHE A 13 55.94 -17.62 -11.35
N GLN A 14 55.93 -18.54 -10.39
CA GLN A 14 54.71 -19.06 -9.77
C GLN A 14 54.02 -18.00 -8.91
N ASP A 15 54.80 -17.22 -8.13
CA ASP A 15 54.28 -16.07 -7.38
C ASP A 15 53.69 -14.99 -8.29
N HIS A 16 54.33 -14.72 -9.43
CA HIS A 16 53.79 -13.78 -10.41
C HIS A 16 52.47 -14.28 -11.02
N LEU A 17 52.38 -15.57 -11.37
CA LEU A 17 51.14 -16.14 -11.91
C LEU A 17 50.00 -16.11 -10.87
N ASN A 18 50.31 -16.44 -9.61
CA ASN A 18 49.35 -16.38 -8.51
C ASN A 18 48.83 -14.96 -8.28
N ARG A 19 49.74 -13.96 -8.24
CA ARG A 19 49.35 -12.54 -8.14
C ARG A 19 48.47 -12.09 -9.30
N LYS A 20 48.78 -12.53 -10.52
CA LYS A 20 48.00 -12.18 -11.71
C LYS A 20 46.60 -12.81 -11.69
N GLU A 21 46.47 -14.03 -11.16
CA GLU A 21 45.16 -14.63 -10.93
C GLU A 21 44.36 -13.91 -9.82
N GLU A 22 45.02 -13.53 -8.73
CA GLU A 22 44.40 -12.77 -7.64
C GLU A 22 43.90 -11.40 -8.12
N GLU A 23 44.75 -10.63 -8.82
CA GLU A 23 44.37 -9.35 -9.43
C GLU A 23 43.19 -9.50 -10.39
N LYS A 24 43.16 -10.58 -11.18
CA LYS A 24 42.05 -10.86 -12.10
C LYS A 24 40.76 -11.16 -11.34
N ARG A 25 40.82 -11.94 -10.26
CA ARG A 25 39.65 -12.25 -9.41
C ARG A 25 39.15 -11.00 -8.69
N GLU A 26 40.03 -10.13 -8.24
CA GLU A 26 39.66 -8.85 -7.62
C GLU A 26 39.01 -7.90 -8.62
N MET A 27 39.57 -7.77 -9.83
CA MET A 27 38.93 -6.99 -10.89
C MET A 27 37.54 -7.54 -11.26
N GLU A 28 37.39 -8.85 -11.37
CA GLU A 28 36.08 -9.47 -11.65
C GLU A 28 35.06 -9.20 -10.54
N LYS A 29 35.48 -9.19 -9.26
CA LYS A 29 34.60 -8.82 -8.15
C LYS A 29 34.20 -7.35 -8.21
N MET A 30 35.16 -6.44 -8.40
CA MET A 30 34.88 -5.01 -8.52
C MET A 30 33.95 -4.71 -9.70
N GLN A 31 34.14 -5.35 -10.85
CA GLN A 31 33.24 -5.19 -12.00
C GLN A 31 31.81 -5.66 -11.69
N ARG A 32 31.65 -6.80 -11.01
CA ARG A 32 30.32 -7.29 -10.60
C ARG A 32 29.63 -6.34 -9.62
N GLU A 33 30.36 -5.78 -8.67
CA GLU A 33 29.84 -4.79 -7.73
C GLU A 33 29.39 -3.51 -8.45
N ILE A 34 30.22 -2.99 -9.36
CA ILE A 34 29.88 -1.82 -10.20
C ILE A 34 28.63 -2.11 -11.05
N ASP A 35 28.54 -3.28 -11.66
CA ASP A 35 27.38 -3.67 -12.47
C ASP A 35 26.11 -3.76 -11.62
N PHE A 36 26.22 -4.25 -10.39
CA PHE A 36 25.11 -4.32 -9.45
C PHE A 36 24.65 -2.91 -9.02
N GLU A 37 25.59 -2.03 -8.68
CA GLU A 37 25.28 -0.64 -8.35
C GLU A 37 24.66 0.10 -9.54
N ARG A 38 25.21 -0.05 -10.75
CA ARG A 38 24.64 0.53 -11.97
C ARG A 38 23.22 0.05 -12.22
N LYS A 39 22.96 -1.25 -12.07
CA LYS A 39 21.61 -1.80 -12.19
C LYS A 39 20.66 -1.22 -11.15
N ARG A 40 21.11 -1.08 -9.90
CA ARG A 40 20.30 -0.49 -8.81
C ARG A 40 19.96 0.96 -9.11
N VAL A 41 20.95 1.78 -9.46
CA VAL A 41 20.77 3.19 -9.82
C VAL A 41 19.81 3.32 -11.01
N PHE A 42 20.02 2.52 -12.06
CA PHE A 42 19.15 2.51 -13.23
C PHE A 42 17.71 2.15 -12.86
N GLN A 43 17.49 1.13 -12.02
CA GLN A 43 16.14 0.76 -11.57
C GLN A 43 15.47 1.88 -10.78
N ASP A 44 16.21 2.56 -9.90
CA ASP A 44 15.68 3.65 -9.10
C ASP A 44 15.33 4.88 -9.96
N GLU A 45 16.18 5.23 -10.93
CA GLU A 45 15.92 6.28 -11.91
C GLU A 45 14.74 5.93 -12.84
N PHE A 46 14.70 4.69 -13.33
CA PHE A 46 13.62 4.19 -14.16
C PHE A 46 12.27 4.28 -13.42
N LYS A 47 12.21 3.84 -12.15
CA LYS A 47 11.01 3.95 -11.32
C LYS A 47 10.58 5.40 -11.15
N LYS A 48 11.51 6.32 -10.87
CA LYS A 48 11.21 7.77 -10.74
C LYS A 48 10.64 8.34 -12.05
N ASN A 49 11.22 7.98 -13.19
CA ASN A 49 10.76 8.45 -14.50
C ASN A 49 9.39 7.85 -14.86
N ALA A 50 9.18 6.56 -14.60
CA ALA A 50 7.89 5.90 -14.79
C ALA A 50 6.78 6.55 -13.95
N LEU A 51 7.07 6.87 -12.68
CA LEU A 51 6.13 7.58 -11.80
C LEU A 51 5.80 8.98 -12.34
N LYS A 52 6.79 9.75 -12.80
CA LYS A 52 6.55 11.07 -13.43
C LYS A 52 5.65 10.98 -14.66
N ILE A 53 5.89 10.01 -15.53
CA ILE A 53 5.07 9.77 -16.73
C ILE A 53 3.64 9.39 -16.32
N ALA A 54 3.48 8.47 -15.35
CA ALA A 54 2.18 8.04 -14.87
C ALA A 54 1.38 9.19 -14.23
N VAL A 55 2.03 10.07 -13.46
CA VAL A 55 1.42 11.28 -12.90
C VAL A 55 0.99 12.23 -14.02
N GLY A 56 1.82 12.45 -15.03
CA GLY A 56 1.50 13.28 -16.20
C GLY A 56 0.29 12.76 -16.97
N GLN A 57 0.25 11.46 -17.27
CA GLN A 57 -0.88 10.80 -17.91
C GLN A 57 -2.15 10.90 -17.07
N ALA A 58 -2.07 10.64 -15.76
CA ALA A 58 -3.22 10.73 -14.85
C ALA A 58 -3.78 12.17 -14.77
N LYS A 59 -2.91 13.20 -14.79
CA LYS A 59 -3.34 14.61 -14.89
C LYS A 59 -4.05 14.90 -16.21
N LYS A 60 -3.49 14.46 -17.34
CA LYS A 60 -4.11 14.62 -18.67
C LYS A 60 -5.47 13.95 -18.75
N ASP A 61 -5.57 12.72 -18.23
CA ASP A 61 -6.82 11.97 -18.14
C ASP A 61 -7.86 12.66 -17.24
N ALA A 62 -7.44 13.26 -16.12
CA ALA A 62 -8.34 14.02 -15.25
C ALA A 62 -8.84 15.33 -15.87
N ALA A 63 -8.05 15.94 -16.75
CA ALA A 63 -8.47 17.11 -17.51
C ALA A 63 -9.45 16.75 -18.63
N ASN A 64 -9.22 15.62 -19.32
CA ASN A 64 -9.97 15.24 -20.52
C ASN A 64 -11.25 14.45 -20.24
N LYS A 65 -11.32 13.70 -19.12
CA LYS A 65 -12.49 12.86 -18.77
C LYS A 65 -13.53 13.66 -17.98
N SER A 66 -14.79 13.23 -18.05
CA SER A 66 -15.92 13.81 -17.30
C SER A 66 -16.59 12.78 -16.37
N GLY A 67 -17.39 13.27 -15.41
CA GLY A 67 -18.20 12.43 -14.50
C GLY A 67 -17.39 11.41 -13.68
N LEU A 68 -17.86 10.16 -13.66
CA LEU A 68 -17.25 9.07 -12.88
C LEU A 68 -15.81 8.76 -13.33
N GLN A 69 -15.51 8.89 -14.62
CA GLN A 69 -14.17 8.63 -15.13
C GLN A 69 -13.17 9.68 -14.65
N LYS A 70 -13.60 10.96 -14.54
CA LYS A 70 -12.82 12.04 -13.94
C LYS A 70 -12.52 11.77 -12.46
N LEU A 71 -13.52 11.30 -11.71
CA LEU A 71 -13.33 10.95 -10.30
C LEU A 71 -12.32 9.82 -10.13
N ARG A 72 -12.36 8.80 -11.00
CA ARG A 72 -11.38 7.70 -10.99
C ARG A 72 -9.97 8.18 -11.32
N SER A 73 -9.80 9.04 -12.33
CA SER A 73 -8.47 9.58 -12.68
C SER A 73 -7.91 10.52 -11.61
N LEU A 74 -8.75 11.35 -10.98
CA LEU A 74 -8.35 12.15 -9.81
C LEU A 74 -7.93 11.28 -8.61
N ASN A 75 -8.66 10.19 -8.34
CA ASN A 75 -8.29 9.26 -7.27
C ASN A 75 -6.95 8.57 -7.57
N ARG A 76 -6.74 8.16 -8.83
CA ARG A 76 -5.46 7.60 -9.29
C ARG A 76 -4.32 8.61 -9.14
N LEU A 77 -4.53 9.86 -9.56
CA LEU A 77 -3.54 10.94 -9.40
C LEU A 77 -3.18 11.15 -7.94
N ARG A 78 -4.18 11.18 -7.05
CA ARG A 78 -3.95 11.33 -5.60
C ARG A 78 -3.08 10.20 -5.06
N ARG A 79 -3.38 8.94 -5.41
CA ARG A 79 -2.60 7.77 -5.00
C ARG A 79 -1.17 7.81 -5.54
N LEU A 80 -0.97 8.22 -6.79
CA LEU A 80 0.36 8.33 -7.39
C LEU A 80 1.22 9.43 -6.75
N ASN A 81 0.59 10.44 -6.13
CA ASN A 81 1.26 11.51 -5.40
C ASN A 81 1.51 11.16 -3.92
N GLU A 82 1.03 10.02 -3.41
CA GLU A 82 1.32 9.60 -2.04
C GLU A 82 2.81 9.21 -1.93
N PRO A 83 3.51 9.61 -0.84
CA PRO A 83 4.97 9.57 -0.75
C PRO A 83 5.61 8.17 -0.92
N ASN A 84 4.82 7.08 -0.90
CA ASN A 84 5.29 5.70 -1.00
C ASN A 84 4.53 4.90 -2.08
N ALA A 85 3.99 5.55 -3.12
CA ALA A 85 3.12 4.91 -4.11
C ALA A 85 3.76 3.72 -4.87
N THR A 86 5.09 3.67 -4.94
CA THR A 86 5.87 2.63 -5.66
C THR A 86 6.55 1.61 -4.77
N ASP A 87 6.42 1.71 -3.43
CA ASP A 87 7.09 0.78 -2.54
C ASP A 87 6.32 -0.54 -2.39
N PRO A 88 6.97 -1.71 -2.60
CA PRO A 88 6.33 -3.01 -2.46
C PRO A 88 5.87 -3.29 -1.02
N GLY A 89 6.51 -2.68 -0.01
CA GLY A 89 6.08 -2.75 1.40
C GLY A 89 4.69 -2.13 1.66
N ASN A 90 4.22 -1.27 0.76
CA ASN A 90 2.95 -0.57 0.91
C ASN A 90 1.73 -1.43 0.53
N PHE A 91 1.93 -2.58 -0.13
CA PHE A 91 0.83 -3.49 -0.49
C PHE A 91 0.13 -4.07 0.74
N PHE A 92 0.90 -4.60 1.69
CA PHE A 92 0.37 -5.15 2.94
C PHE A 92 -0.22 -4.07 3.85
N ALA A 93 0.40 -2.88 3.89
CA ALA A 93 -0.14 -1.72 4.63
C ALA A 93 -1.49 -1.25 4.05
N ASN A 94 -1.63 -1.24 2.73
CA ASN A 94 -2.90 -0.91 2.06
C ASN A 94 -3.97 -1.97 2.35
N PHE A 95 -3.58 -3.25 2.41
CA PHE A 95 -4.50 -4.33 2.74
C PHE A 95 -4.97 -4.28 4.20
N SER A 96 -4.07 -4.03 5.15
CA SER A 96 -4.44 -3.88 6.56
C SER A 96 -5.34 -2.66 6.77
N ALA A 97 -5.02 -1.52 6.15
CA ALA A 97 -5.85 -0.31 6.20
C ALA A 97 -7.23 -0.52 5.57
N TYR A 98 -7.33 -1.29 4.48
CA TYR A 98 -8.60 -1.66 3.87
C TYR A 98 -9.46 -2.51 4.81
N THR A 99 -8.83 -3.50 5.45
CA THR A 99 -9.49 -4.41 6.40
C THR A 99 -10.00 -3.64 7.62
N GLN A 100 -9.18 -2.77 8.20
CA GLN A 100 -9.55 -1.91 9.33
C GLN A 100 -10.70 -0.96 8.97
N ARG A 101 -10.68 -0.32 7.78
CA ARG A 101 -11.78 0.54 7.33
C ARG A 101 -13.08 -0.23 7.13
N ASN A 102 -13.02 -1.46 6.62
CA ASN A 102 -14.21 -2.28 6.46
C ASN A 102 -14.80 -2.71 7.81
N LEU A 103 -13.96 -3.05 8.78
CA LEU A 103 -14.38 -3.32 10.15
C LEU A 103 -15.05 -2.08 10.78
N ALA A 104 -14.43 -0.90 10.67
CA ALA A 104 -15.00 0.34 11.17
C ALA A 104 -16.36 0.67 10.54
N LYS A 105 -16.50 0.52 9.21
CA LYS A 105 -17.78 0.71 8.51
C LYS A 105 -18.84 -0.29 8.96
N ARG A 106 -18.44 -1.55 9.22
CA ARG A 106 -19.35 -2.57 9.73
C ARG A 106 -19.87 -2.20 11.13
N GLU A 107 -18.99 -1.74 12.01
CA GLU A 107 -19.35 -1.27 13.35
C GLU A 107 -20.28 -0.06 13.31
N GLU A 108 -19.99 0.92 12.45
CA GLU A 108 -20.83 2.10 12.26
C GLU A 108 -22.24 1.73 11.77
N ASN A 109 -22.34 0.84 10.78
CA ASN A 109 -23.62 0.36 10.27
C ASN A 109 -24.42 -0.42 11.33
N LEU A 110 -23.74 -1.22 12.16
CA LEU A 110 -24.37 -1.91 13.30
C LEU A 110 -24.92 -0.93 14.31
N LYS A 111 -24.13 0.08 14.72
CA LYS A 111 -24.58 1.14 15.64
C LYS A 111 -25.79 1.90 15.07
N ARG A 112 -25.74 2.27 13.78
CA ARG A 112 -26.86 2.96 13.12
C ARG A 112 -28.12 2.11 13.08
N THR A 113 -27.99 0.82 12.82
CA THR A 113 -29.13 -0.12 12.81
C THR A 113 -29.69 -0.34 14.21
N GLN A 114 -28.83 -0.41 15.23
CA GLN A 114 -29.26 -0.49 16.63
C GLN A 114 -30.03 0.77 17.03
N ALA A 115 -29.52 1.97 16.73
CA ALA A 115 -30.20 3.23 17.00
C ALA A 115 -31.59 3.29 16.36
N MET A 116 -31.73 2.88 15.08
CA MET A 116 -33.04 2.80 14.41
C MET A 116 -33.99 1.82 15.09
N ARG A 117 -33.50 0.68 15.58
CA ARG A 117 -34.33 -0.31 16.29
C ARG A 117 -34.82 0.23 17.64
N GLU A 118 -33.97 0.94 18.37
CA GLU A 118 -34.33 1.56 19.65
C GLU A 118 -35.35 2.67 19.45
N GLU A 119 -35.16 3.52 18.45
CA GLU A 119 -36.11 4.57 18.07
C GLU A 119 -37.46 3.98 17.67
N ALA A 120 -37.46 2.93 16.83
CA ALA A 120 -38.68 2.23 16.44
C ALA A 120 -39.42 1.59 17.63
N LYS A 121 -38.69 1.08 18.64
CA LYS A 121 -39.29 0.57 19.89
C LYS A 121 -39.95 1.69 20.68
N ARG A 122 -39.26 2.82 20.85
CA ARG A 122 -39.81 4.01 21.55
C ARG A 122 -41.10 4.50 20.89
N ILE A 123 -41.11 4.63 19.56
CA ILE A 123 -42.31 5.05 18.82
C ILE A 123 -43.47 4.08 19.04
N ARG A 124 -43.22 2.76 19.00
CA ARG A 124 -44.27 1.76 19.28
C ARG A 124 -44.79 1.85 20.72
N GLU A 125 -43.92 2.04 21.70
CA GLU A 125 -44.31 2.17 23.10
C GLU A 125 -45.14 3.44 23.34
N GLU A 126 -44.76 4.56 22.73
CA GLU A 126 -45.52 5.81 22.78
C GLU A 126 -46.89 5.68 22.10
N ASP A 127 -46.97 5.03 20.93
CA ASP A 127 -48.23 4.77 20.24
C ASP A 127 -49.15 3.86 21.06
N MET A 128 -48.59 2.84 21.73
CA MET A 128 -49.36 1.95 22.61
C MET A 128 -49.88 2.69 23.85
N LYS A 129 -49.07 3.57 24.46
CA LYS A 129 -49.51 4.42 25.57
C LYS A 129 -50.65 5.35 25.16
N LYS A 130 -50.51 6.06 24.04
CA LYS A 130 -51.57 6.93 23.49
C LYS A 130 -52.86 6.15 23.22
N ARG A 131 -52.76 4.93 22.66
CA ARG A 131 -53.93 4.06 22.43
C ARG A 131 -54.58 3.59 23.74
N MET A 132 -53.80 3.32 24.78
CA MET A 132 -54.30 2.93 26.12
C MET A 132 -54.99 4.11 26.82
N GLU A 133 -54.40 5.31 26.79
CA GLU A 133 -55.00 6.54 27.33
C GLU A 133 -56.33 6.88 26.62
N GLN A 134 -56.37 6.78 25.28
CA GLN A 134 -57.61 6.96 24.51
C GLN A 134 -58.68 5.91 24.86
N ARG A 135 -58.29 4.68 25.22
CA ARG A 135 -59.22 3.63 25.66
C ARG A 135 -59.75 3.89 27.07
N GLN A 136 -58.91 4.35 28.00
CA GLN A 136 -59.33 4.73 29.35
C GLN A 136 -60.29 5.92 29.34
N ASN A 137 -60.01 6.94 28.51
CA ASN A 137 -60.89 8.10 28.33
C ASN A 137 -62.20 7.77 27.57
N ARG A 138 -62.30 6.60 26.97
CA ARG A 138 -63.52 6.08 26.30
C ARG A 138 -64.33 5.13 27.19
N THR A 139 -63.96 4.93 28.45
CA THR A 139 -64.83 4.17 29.38
C THR A 139 -66.13 4.96 29.57
N PRO A 140 -67.28 4.37 29.22
CA PRO A 140 -68.55 5.07 29.33
C PRO A 140 -68.93 5.18 30.81
N SER A 141 -69.36 6.39 31.19
CA SER A 141 -70.21 6.62 32.35
C SER A 141 -71.50 5.81 32.17
N MET A 142 -71.48 4.54 32.57
CA MET A 142 -72.67 3.72 32.69
C MET A 142 -72.55 2.86 33.94
N VAL A 143 -72.70 3.49 35.10
CA VAL A 143 -73.43 2.92 36.25
C VAL A 143 -74.08 4.07 37.02
N ARG A 144 -75.40 4.20 36.82
CA ARG A 144 -76.47 4.84 37.61
C ARG A 144 -76.40 6.34 37.88
#